data_AF-A0A3M1YKP3-F1
#
_entry.id   AF-A0A3M1YKP3-F1
#
_cell.length_a   1.000
_cell.length_b   1.000
_cell.length_c   1.000
_cell.angle_alpha   90.00
_cell.angle_beta   90.00
_cell.angle_gamma   90.00
#
_symmetry.space_group_name_H-M   'P 1'
#
loop_
_entity.id
_entity.type
_entity.pdbx_description
1 polymer ?
#
loop_
_entity_poly.entity_id
_entity_poly.type
_entity_poly.pdbx_seq_one_letter_code
_entity_poly.pdbx_strand_id
1 'polypeptide(L)'
;MCKRIPIYREENVLYQREEKSGYWTFIPKFHPETRELIVNRTSKEILNLCNGNNTLEEIEDMMKKKYPDVNEYIIINDVRKTISSFSRLGIIDWEGENPFLYINEEPLRNGYTMRVAQENDHRAIHKFLSELNSIDHERYIFYRSPIALTNEYNEVSLRQKLFAFSEDFFLLLKNGKIHGVISIAMPLLFVETSAIIKNIICPVEFFEESPGG
;
A
#
# COMPACT_ATOMS: atom_id res chain seq x y z
N MET A 1 -2.12 10.16 22.84
CA MET A 1 -1.77 8.90 22.15
C MET A 1 -2.72 8.76 20.97
N CYS A 2 -2.19 8.53 19.76
CA CYS A 2 -3.02 8.19 18.61
C CYS A 2 -3.63 6.81 18.86
N LYS A 3 -4.95 6.67 18.76
CA LYS A 3 -5.61 5.36 18.88
C LYS A 3 -5.30 4.55 17.62
N ARG A 4 -4.97 3.26 17.78
CA ARG A 4 -4.66 2.31 16.70
C ARG A 4 -5.48 1.05 16.92
N ILE A 5 -6.77 1.14 16.61
CA ILE A 5 -7.76 0.12 16.95
C ILE A 5 -8.24 -0.54 15.65
N PRO A 6 -7.84 -1.79 15.35
CA PRO A 6 -8.33 -2.51 14.17
C PRO A 6 -9.76 -3.04 14.36
N ILE A 7 -10.53 -2.99 13.28
CA ILE A 7 -11.94 -3.38 13.20
C ILE A 7 -12.14 -4.32 12.01
N TYR A 8 -12.37 -5.59 12.27
CA TYR A 8 -12.80 -6.55 11.27
C TYR A 8 -14.20 -6.18 10.76
N ARG A 9 -14.31 -6.03 9.44
CA ARG A 9 -15.55 -5.72 8.74
C ARG A 9 -16.01 -6.95 7.97
N GLU A 10 -16.96 -7.68 8.55
CA GLU A 10 -17.53 -8.85 7.89
C GLU A 10 -18.23 -8.48 6.57
N GLU A 11 -18.77 -7.26 6.47
CA GLU A 11 -19.35 -6.70 5.24
C GLU A 11 -18.34 -6.53 4.08
N ASN A 12 -17.04 -6.57 4.38
CA ASN A 12 -15.95 -6.50 3.41
C ASN A 12 -15.48 -7.89 2.94
N VAL A 13 -16.13 -8.95 3.41
CA VAL A 13 -15.88 -10.34 3.02
C VAL A 13 -17.08 -10.86 2.21
N LEU A 14 -16.86 -11.24 0.95
CA LEU A 14 -17.90 -11.81 0.08
C LEU A 14 -18.28 -13.22 0.53
N TYR A 15 -17.30 -13.99 0.98
CA TYR A 15 -17.47 -15.37 1.41
C TYR A 15 -16.42 -15.74 2.45
N GLN A 16 -16.83 -16.46 3.50
CA GLN A 16 -15.90 -17.15 4.39
C GLN A 16 -16.42 -18.55 4.74
N ARG A 17 -15.51 -19.52 4.89
CA ARG A 17 -15.82 -20.84 5.46
C ARG A 17 -14.67 -21.38 6.29
N GLU A 18 -15.02 -22.23 7.24
CA GLU A 18 -14.05 -23.07 7.94
C GLU A 18 -13.69 -24.28 7.07
N GLU A 19 -12.40 -24.55 6.98
CA GLU A 19 -11.79 -25.69 6.30
C GLU A 19 -11.36 -26.77 7.30
N LYS A 20 -10.91 -27.92 6.79
CA LYS A 20 -10.34 -28.97 7.66
C LYS A 20 -9.15 -28.44 8.45
N SER A 21 -8.96 -28.99 9.65
CA SER A 21 -7.81 -28.69 10.53
C SER A 21 -7.73 -27.22 11.00
N GLY A 22 -8.87 -26.51 11.06
CA GLY A 22 -8.96 -25.16 11.62
C GLY A 22 -8.43 -24.05 10.72
N TYR A 23 -8.24 -24.34 9.43
CA TYR A 23 -7.98 -23.31 8.42
C TYR A 23 -9.29 -22.62 8.03
N TRP A 24 -9.17 -21.42 7.46
CA TRP A 24 -10.31 -20.65 6.99
C TRP A 24 -10.05 -20.10 5.60
N THR A 25 -11.07 -20.13 4.75
CA THR A 25 -11.02 -19.53 3.42
C THR A 25 -11.82 -18.23 3.43
N PHE A 26 -11.24 -17.15 2.91
CA PHE A 26 -11.85 -15.84 2.75
C PHE A 26 -11.84 -15.39 1.29
N ILE A 27 -12.92 -14.75 0.84
CA ILE A 27 -12.97 -14.03 -0.43
C ILE A 27 -13.19 -12.55 -0.12
N PRO A 28 -12.17 -11.69 -0.24
CA PRO A 28 -12.30 -10.25 0.02
C PRO A 28 -13.19 -9.57 -1.04
N LYS A 29 -13.96 -8.57 -0.62
CA LYS A 29 -14.84 -7.81 -1.51
C LYS A 29 -14.10 -6.84 -2.43
N PHE A 30 -13.03 -6.22 -1.91
CA PHE A 30 -12.27 -5.20 -2.64
C PHE A 30 -11.19 -5.76 -3.55
N HIS A 31 -10.85 -7.04 -3.41
CA HIS A 31 -9.83 -7.74 -4.19
C HIS A 31 -10.32 -9.11 -4.71
N PRO A 32 -11.43 -9.18 -5.47
CA PRO A 32 -12.02 -10.44 -5.93
C PRO A 32 -11.06 -11.29 -6.79
N GLU A 33 -10.03 -10.67 -7.38
CA GLU A 33 -8.93 -11.35 -8.10
C GLU A 33 -8.09 -12.29 -7.23
N THR A 34 -8.05 -12.09 -5.91
CA THR A 34 -7.22 -12.90 -5.00
C THR A 34 -7.75 -14.32 -4.87
N ARG A 35 -8.90 -14.60 -5.53
CA ARG A 35 -9.62 -15.88 -5.63
C ARG A 35 -10.05 -16.40 -4.26
N GLU A 36 -9.12 -16.87 -3.45
CA GLU A 36 -9.34 -17.47 -2.13
C GLU A 36 -8.11 -17.24 -1.25
N LEU A 37 -8.29 -16.51 -0.13
CA LEU A 37 -7.27 -16.39 0.91
C LEU A 37 -7.48 -17.51 1.93
N ILE A 38 -6.53 -18.44 2.03
CA ILE A 38 -6.51 -19.48 3.06
C ILE A 38 -5.65 -19.00 4.23
N VAL A 39 -6.24 -18.92 5.42
CA VAL A 39 -5.56 -18.52 6.65
C VAL A 39 -5.59 -19.63 7.69
N ASN A 40 -4.55 -19.68 8.52
CA ASN A 40 -4.49 -20.66 9.61
C ASN A 40 -5.33 -20.21 10.81
N ARG A 41 -5.47 -21.12 11.79
CA ARG A 41 -6.22 -20.87 13.02
C ARG A 41 -5.74 -19.62 13.77
N THR A 42 -4.43 -19.46 13.93
CA THR A 42 -3.84 -18.33 14.65
C THR A 42 -4.18 -16.99 13.98
N SER A 43 -4.12 -16.92 12.65
CA SER A 43 -4.52 -15.73 11.90
C SER A 43 -5.98 -15.38 12.09
N LYS A 44 -6.87 -16.38 12.12
CA LYS A 44 -8.30 -16.15 12.41
C LYS A 44 -8.52 -15.68 13.85
N GLU A 45 -7.76 -16.21 14.80
CA GLU A 45 -7.81 -15.75 16.19
C GLU A 45 -7.38 -14.28 16.32
N ILE A 46 -6.30 -13.88 15.65
CA ILE A 46 -5.86 -12.48 15.58
C ILE A 46 -6.95 -11.60 14.95
N LEU A 47 -7.57 -12.05 13.85
CA LEU A 47 -8.64 -11.32 13.18
C LEU A 47 -9.86 -11.12 14.11
N ASN A 48 -10.21 -12.13 14.91
CA ASN A 48 -11.31 -12.02 15.88
C ASN A 48 -11.02 -11.04 17.03
N LEU A 49 -9.74 -10.78 17.33
CA LEU A 49 -9.33 -9.76 18.31
C LEU A 49 -9.43 -8.33 17.74
N CYS A 50 -9.48 -8.18 16.41
CA CYS A 50 -9.70 -6.90 15.73
C CYS A 50 -11.18 -6.53 15.77
N ASN A 51 -11.75 -6.29 16.95
CA ASN A 51 -13.19 -6.13 17.15
C ASN A 51 -13.62 -4.67 17.39
N GLY A 52 -12.72 -3.70 17.21
CA GLY A 52 -12.96 -2.29 17.51
C GLY A 52 -12.86 -1.89 18.99
N ASN A 53 -12.49 -2.81 19.89
CA ASN A 53 -12.30 -2.51 21.31
C ASN A 53 -10.85 -2.60 21.78
N ASN A 54 -10.01 -3.36 21.06
CA ASN A 54 -8.62 -3.60 21.44
C ASN A 54 -7.67 -2.74 20.58
N THR A 55 -6.66 -2.12 21.18
CA THR A 55 -5.55 -1.54 20.41
C THR A 55 -4.63 -2.61 19.86
N LEU A 56 -3.81 -2.27 18.87
CA LEU A 56 -2.77 -3.17 18.36
C LEU A 56 -1.88 -3.73 19.48
N GLU A 57 -1.45 -2.89 20.41
CA GLU A 57 -0.60 -3.28 21.54
C GLU A 57 -1.33 -4.22 22.50
N GLU A 58 -2.62 -4.01 22.74
CA GLU A 58 -3.45 -4.91 23.55
C GLU A 58 -3.60 -6.28 22.88
N ILE A 59 -3.77 -6.32 21.56
CA ILE A 59 -3.81 -7.57 20.79
C ILE A 59 -2.47 -8.31 20.89
N GLU A 60 -1.34 -7.60 20.75
CA GLU A 60 0.00 -8.16 20.94
C GLU A 60 0.15 -8.78 22.35
N ASP A 61 -0.29 -8.07 23.39
CA ASP A 61 -0.25 -8.54 24.78
C ASP A 61 -1.15 -9.76 25.03
N MET A 62 -2.35 -9.78 24.45
CA MET A 62 -3.26 -10.93 24.53
C MET A 62 -2.66 -12.17 23.87
N MET A 63 -1.99 -12.01 22.72
CA MET A 63 -1.36 -13.11 22.02
C MET A 63 -0.10 -13.61 22.75
N LYS A 64 0.70 -12.72 23.35
CA LYS A 64 1.84 -13.11 24.21
C LYS A 64 1.37 -13.95 25.41
N LYS A 65 0.31 -13.52 26.09
CA LYS A 65 -0.27 -14.26 27.23
C LYS A 65 -0.80 -15.64 26.83
N LYS A 66 -1.32 -15.77 25.61
CA LYS A 66 -1.87 -17.02 25.10
C LYS A 66 -0.81 -18.05 24.70
N TYR A 67 0.36 -17.59 24.24
CA TYR A 67 1.46 -18.44 23.80
C TYR A 67 2.75 -18.15 24.61
N PRO A 68 2.76 -18.43 25.93
CA PRO A 68 3.87 -18.05 26.81
C PRO A 68 5.20 -18.74 26.47
N ASP A 69 5.15 -19.89 25.80
CA ASP A 69 6.33 -20.66 25.42
C ASP A 69 6.96 -20.21 24.09
N VAL A 70 6.32 -19.27 23.38
CA VAL A 70 6.81 -18.75 22.10
C VAL A 70 7.51 -17.41 22.34
N ASN A 71 8.62 -17.19 21.64
CA ASN A 71 9.37 -15.94 21.74
C ASN A 71 8.49 -14.73 21.39
N GLU A 72 8.46 -13.71 22.26
CA GLU A 72 7.60 -12.53 22.12
C GLU A 72 7.79 -11.79 20.79
N TYR A 73 9.02 -11.70 20.28
CA TYR A 73 9.30 -11.05 19.02
C TYR A 73 8.64 -11.77 17.85
N ILE A 74 8.60 -13.11 17.88
CA ILE A 74 7.92 -13.92 16.87
C ILE A 74 6.42 -13.65 16.91
N ILE A 75 5.83 -13.62 18.12
CA ILE A 75 4.40 -13.36 18.30
C ILE A 75 4.03 -11.97 17.77
N ILE A 76 4.76 -10.93 18.17
CA ILE A 76 4.50 -9.55 17.73
C ILE A 76 4.60 -9.43 16.21
N ASN A 77 5.63 -10.03 15.61
CA ASN A 77 5.81 -10.01 14.16
C ASN A 77 4.66 -10.72 13.43
N ASP A 78 4.20 -11.87 13.93
CA ASP A 78 3.08 -12.62 13.34
C ASP A 78 1.75 -11.86 13.48
N VAL A 79 1.51 -11.21 14.63
CA VAL A 79 0.34 -10.36 14.85
C VAL A 79 0.34 -9.20 13.85
N ARG A 80 1.44 -8.45 13.78
CA ARG A 80 1.55 -7.30 12.87
C ARG A 80 1.43 -7.68 11.41
N LYS A 81 2.10 -8.75 10.98
CA LYS A 81 2.00 -9.25 9.60
C LYS A 81 0.57 -9.68 9.26
N THR A 82 -0.08 -10.42 10.15
CA THR A 82 -1.46 -10.87 9.96
C THR A 82 -2.42 -9.68 9.81
N ILE A 83 -2.38 -8.74 10.76
CA ILE A 83 -3.27 -7.57 10.74
C ILE A 83 -2.95 -6.68 9.53
N SER A 84 -1.68 -6.51 9.16
CA SER A 84 -1.27 -5.78 7.96
C SER A 84 -1.84 -6.41 6.68
N SER A 85 -1.73 -7.73 6.53
CA SER A 85 -2.28 -8.46 5.39
C SER A 85 -3.80 -8.28 5.28
N PHE A 86 -4.54 -8.42 6.39
CA PHE A 86 -5.99 -8.22 6.37
C PHE A 86 -6.39 -6.76 6.12
N SER A 87 -5.63 -5.79 6.65
CA SER A 87 -5.83 -4.37 6.37
C SER A 87 -5.61 -4.07 4.89
N ARG A 88 -4.56 -4.63 4.28
CA ARG A 88 -4.27 -4.50 2.84
C ARG A 88 -5.38 -5.07 1.96
N LEU A 89 -6.06 -6.12 2.41
CA LEU A 89 -7.16 -6.75 1.68
C LEU A 89 -8.51 -6.05 1.91
N GLY A 90 -8.53 -4.95 2.67
CA GLY A 90 -9.75 -4.23 3.05
C GLY A 90 -10.66 -5.01 4.00
N ILE A 91 -10.16 -6.06 4.64
CA ILE A 91 -10.92 -6.88 5.61
C ILE A 91 -10.96 -6.21 6.99
N ILE A 92 -9.94 -5.40 7.32
CA ILE A 92 -9.82 -4.64 8.56
C ILE A 92 -9.83 -3.14 8.28
N ASP A 93 -10.75 -2.43 8.92
CA ASP A 93 -10.78 -0.97 9.07
C ASP A 93 -10.09 -0.54 10.38
N TRP A 94 -9.90 0.77 10.58
CA TRP A 94 -9.21 1.31 11.75
C TRP A 94 -9.97 2.47 12.38
N GLU A 95 -10.11 2.45 13.70
CA GLU A 95 -10.41 3.65 14.49
C GLU A 95 -9.09 4.30 14.91
N GLY A 96 -8.89 5.52 14.42
CA GLY A 96 -7.65 6.28 14.57
C GLY A 96 -6.65 5.99 13.45
N GLU A 97 -5.36 5.98 13.78
CA GLU A 97 -4.29 5.75 12.81
C GLU A 97 -4.21 4.26 12.45
N ASN A 98 -4.16 3.94 11.16
CA ASN A 98 -3.81 2.59 10.72
C ASN A 98 -2.28 2.47 10.56
N PRO A 99 -1.57 1.72 11.42
CA PRO A 99 -0.13 1.57 11.35
C PRO A 99 0.36 0.70 10.19
N PHE A 100 -0.55 0.07 9.43
CA PHE A 100 -0.25 -0.84 8.33
C PHE A 100 -0.87 -0.44 6.99
N LEU A 101 -1.80 0.52 6.96
CA LEU A 101 -2.25 1.10 5.69
C LEU A 101 -1.10 1.93 5.15
N TYR A 102 -0.65 1.50 4.00
CA TYR A 102 0.00 2.29 2.96
C TYR A 102 -0.93 3.40 2.42
N ILE A 103 -1.70 4.10 3.27
CA ILE A 103 -1.92 5.52 2.99
C ILE A 103 -0.57 6.15 3.32
N ASN A 104 0.40 5.94 2.41
CA ASN A 104 1.70 6.63 2.43
C ASN A 104 1.48 8.09 2.05
N GLU A 105 0.36 8.68 2.46
CA GLU A 105 0.04 10.07 2.19
C GLU A 105 0.75 10.92 3.24
N GLU A 106 2.01 11.22 2.96
CA GLU A 106 2.85 12.04 3.81
C GLU A 106 2.69 13.51 3.40
N PRO A 107 2.23 14.39 4.30
CA PRO A 107 2.23 15.83 4.05
C PRO A 107 3.66 16.31 3.87
N LEU A 108 3.88 17.01 2.77
CA LEU A 108 5.13 17.65 2.42
C LEU A 108 4.96 19.17 2.49
N ARG A 109 6.09 19.87 2.34
CA ARG A 109 6.13 21.34 2.25
C ARG A 109 5.29 21.88 1.10
N ASN A 110 4.96 23.16 1.14
CA ASN A 110 4.26 23.91 0.08
C ASN A 110 2.87 23.34 -0.29
N GLY A 111 2.22 22.65 0.64
CA GLY A 111 0.90 22.06 0.46
C GLY A 111 0.88 20.84 -0.46
N TYR A 112 2.04 20.23 -0.69
CA TYR A 112 2.13 18.94 -1.38
C TYR A 112 1.87 17.80 -0.42
N THR A 113 1.45 16.68 -0.98
CA THR A 113 1.36 15.40 -0.28
C THR A 113 1.95 14.34 -1.17
N MET A 114 2.83 13.48 -0.66
CA MET A 114 3.30 12.33 -1.42
C MET A 114 2.48 11.12 -1.02
N ARG A 115 2.03 10.29 -1.97
CA ARG A 115 1.22 9.08 -1.73
C ARG A 115 1.67 7.95 -2.64
N VAL A 116 1.71 6.71 -2.17
CA VAL A 116 1.88 5.55 -3.05
C VAL A 116 0.59 5.26 -3.82
N ALA A 117 0.73 5.03 -5.12
CA ALA A 117 -0.39 4.75 -6.01
C ALA A 117 -1.04 3.41 -5.70
N GLN A 118 -2.35 3.35 -5.94
CA GLN A 118 -3.17 2.16 -5.88
C GLN A 118 -3.66 1.76 -7.28
N GLU A 119 -4.24 0.57 -7.43
CA GLU A 119 -4.73 0.09 -8.73
C GLU A 119 -5.69 1.10 -9.38
N ASN A 120 -6.57 1.74 -8.60
CA ASN A 120 -7.54 2.71 -9.10
C ASN A 120 -6.91 4.02 -9.65
N ASP A 121 -5.63 4.29 -9.39
CA ASP A 121 -4.92 5.49 -9.86
C ASP A 121 -4.43 5.38 -11.31
N HIS A 122 -4.50 4.19 -11.93
CA HIS A 122 -3.97 3.93 -13.28
C HIS A 122 -4.39 4.99 -14.32
N ARG A 123 -5.66 5.44 -14.29
CA ARG A 123 -6.18 6.47 -15.20
C ARG A 123 -5.59 7.85 -14.95
N ALA A 124 -5.45 8.23 -13.68
CA ALA A 124 -4.90 9.52 -13.30
C ALA A 124 -3.42 9.61 -13.65
N ILE A 125 -2.67 8.53 -13.41
CA ILE A 125 -1.25 8.41 -13.79
C ILE A 125 -1.10 8.44 -15.31
N HIS A 126 -1.89 7.66 -16.04
CA HIS A 126 -1.87 7.64 -17.51
C HIS A 126 -2.13 9.05 -18.08
N LYS A 127 -3.16 9.73 -17.58
CA LYS A 127 -3.50 11.10 -17.98
C LYS A 127 -2.32 12.05 -17.74
N PHE A 128 -1.78 12.08 -16.51
CA PHE A 128 -0.63 12.89 -16.17
C PHE A 128 0.56 12.63 -17.11
N LEU A 129 0.93 11.35 -17.30
CA LEU A 129 2.06 10.98 -18.16
C LEU A 129 1.86 11.35 -19.63
N SER A 130 0.62 11.32 -20.12
CA SER A 130 0.27 11.69 -21.49
C SER A 130 0.30 13.20 -21.73
N GLU A 131 -0.07 13.99 -20.70
CA GLU A 131 -0.09 15.45 -20.76
C GLU A 131 1.32 16.04 -20.70
N LEU A 132 2.30 15.35 -20.09
CA LEU A 132 3.70 15.81 -20.00
C LEU A 132 4.37 16.09 -21.34
N ASN A 133 3.94 15.43 -22.43
CA ASN A 133 4.45 15.70 -23.77
C ASN A 133 4.10 17.12 -24.27
N SER A 134 3.19 17.81 -23.61
CA SER A 134 2.69 19.15 -23.96
C SER A 134 3.06 20.21 -22.91
N ILE A 135 3.85 19.87 -21.89
CA ILE A 135 4.21 20.77 -20.79
C ILE A 135 5.61 21.36 -21.02
N ASP A 136 5.79 22.59 -20.53
CA ASP A 136 7.08 23.26 -20.42
C ASP A 136 8.05 22.43 -19.55
N HIS A 137 9.03 21.81 -20.23
CA HIS A 137 10.02 20.95 -19.59
C HIS A 137 10.92 21.69 -18.60
N GLU A 138 11.02 23.03 -18.65
CA GLU A 138 11.82 23.81 -17.72
C GLU A 138 11.21 23.84 -16.30
N ARG A 139 9.91 23.53 -16.16
CA ARG A 139 9.21 23.55 -14.87
C ARG A 139 9.30 22.26 -14.09
N TYR A 140 9.94 21.23 -14.64
CA TYR A 140 9.98 19.89 -14.07
C TYR A 140 11.36 19.29 -14.13
N ILE A 141 11.74 18.59 -13.06
CA ILE A 141 12.80 17.60 -13.08
C ILE A 141 12.26 16.37 -13.81
N PHE A 142 12.90 16.03 -14.93
CA PHE A 142 12.55 14.90 -15.77
C PHE A 142 13.69 13.88 -15.84
N TYR A 143 13.40 12.66 -15.42
CA TYR A 143 14.19 11.48 -15.70
C TYR A 143 13.26 10.37 -16.17
N ARG A 144 13.63 9.74 -17.28
CA ARG A 144 13.05 8.50 -17.77
C ARG A 144 14.19 7.52 -18.01
N SER A 145 14.04 6.30 -17.52
CA SER A 145 15.01 5.24 -17.78
C SER A 145 15.18 5.07 -19.29
N PRO A 146 16.41 5.06 -19.82
CA PRO A 146 16.66 4.90 -21.25
C PRO A 146 16.31 3.49 -21.77
N ILE A 147 16.05 2.55 -20.86
CA ILE A 147 15.61 1.18 -21.15
C ILE A 147 14.07 1.13 -21.28
N ALA A 148 13.37 2.25 -21.12
CA ALA A 148 11.92 2.30 -21.23
C ALA A 148 11.47 2.01 -22.66
N LEU A 149 10.58 1.02 -22.82
CA LEU A 149 10.04 0.63 -24.11
C LEU A 149 8.95 1.63 -24.54
N THR A 150 8.83 1.86 -25.85
CA THR A 150 7.70 2.59 -26.42
C THR A 150 6.39 1.92 -25.97
N ASN A 151 5.46 2.70 -25.40
CA ASN A 151 4.18 2.27 -24.82
C ASN A 151 4.23 1.54 -23.47
N GLU A 152 5.34 1.58 -22.73
CA GLU A 152 5.44 0.94 -21.39
C GLU A 152 4.37 1.43 -20.38
N TYR A 153 3.82 2.64 -20.58
CA TYR A 153 2.84 3.28 -19.69
C TYR A 153 1.48 3.56 -20.34
N ASN A 154 1.02 2.72 -21.27
CA ASN A 154 -0.39 2.76 -21.68
C ASN A 154 -1.32 2.30 -20.53
N GLU A 155 -2.63 2.58 -20.62
CA GLU A 155 -3.59 2.27 -19.54
C GLU A 155 -3.58 0.80 -19.10
N VAL A 156 -3.48 -0.14 -20.04
CA VAL A 156 -3.46 -1.59 -19.77
C VAL A 156 -2.18 -1.97 -19.04
N SER A 157 -1.02 -1.51 -19.51
CA SER A 157 0.28 -1.80 -18.91
C SER A 157 0.43 -1.16 -17.53
N LEU A 158 -0.04 0.08 -17.34
CA LEU A 158 -0.08 0.75 -16.04
C LEU A 158 -0.92 -0.02 -15.02
N ARG A 159 -2.13 -0.41 -15.43
CA ARG A 159 -2.99 -1.21 -14.56
C ARG A 159 -2.33 -2.53 -14.18
N GLN A 160 -1.73 -3.24 -15.15
CA GLN A 160 -1.01 -4.48 -14.87
C GLN A 160 0.18 -4.27 -13.92
N LYS A 161 0.94 -3.19 -14.07
CA LYS A 161 2.10 -2.87 -13.20
C LYS A 161 1.68 -2.61 -11.77
N LEU A 162 0.64 -1.78 -11.58
CA LEU A 162 0.06 -1.49 -10.26
C LEU A 162 -0.54 -2.75 -9.61
N PHE A 163 -1.24 -3.55 -10.40
CA PHE A 163 -1.86 -4.80 -9.94
C PHE A 163 -0.82 -5.86 -9.53
N ALA A 164 0.21 -6.05 -10.36
CA ALA A 164 1.23 -7.06 -10.15
C ALA A 164 2.33 -6.61 -9.18
N PHE A 165 2.28 -5.38 -8.68
CA PHE A 165 3.35 -4.75 -7.88
C PHE A 165 4.73 -4.87 -8.54
N SER A 166 4.77 -4.84 -9.88
CA SER A 166 6.03 -4.94 -10.62
C SER A 166 6.75 -3.59 -10.72
N GLU A 167 6.02 -2.51 -10.48
CA GLU A 167 6.52 -1.15 -10.40
C GLU A 167 5.71 -0.36 -9.38
N ASP A 168 6.39 0.19 -8.39
CA ASP A 168 5.80 1.09 -7.40
C ASP A 168 5.76 2.51 -7.95
N PHE A 169 4.64 3.19 -7.79
CA PHE A 169 4.48 4.59 -8.19
C PHE A 169 4.23 5.45 -6.95
N PHE A 170 5.03 6.49 -6.78
CA PHE A 170 4.88 7.51 -5.76
C PHE A 170 4.35 8.77 -6.44
N LEU A 171 3.19 9.22 -6.00
CA LEU A 171 2.43 10.33 -6.54
C LEU A 171 2.65 11.56 -5.67
N LEU A 172 3.14 12.65 -6.26
CA LEU A 172 3.17 13.95 -5.62
C LEU A 172 1.87 14.68 -5.96
N LEU A 173 1.06 14.93 -4.93
CA LEU A 173 -0.27 15.50 -5.02
C LEU A 173 -0.28 16.94 -4.50
N LYS A 174 -1.09 17.80 -5.11
CA LYS A 174 -1.44 19.13 -4.58
C LYS A 174 -2.90 19.40 -4.91
N ASN A 175 -3.71 19.76 -3.91
CA ASN A 175 -5.16 19.95 -4.06
C ASN A 175 -5.86 18.75 -4.75
N GLY A 176 -5.45 17.52 -4.40
CA GLY A 176 -6.02 16.28 -4.95
C GLY A 176 -5.66 15.96 -6.41
N LYS A 177 -4.76 16.72 -7.04
CA LYS A 177 -4.27 16.46 -8.40
C LYS A 177 -2.83 15.97 -8.37
N ILE A 178 -2.47 15.13 -9.35
CA ILE A 178 -1.09 14.68 -9.55
C ILE A 178 -0.29 15.82 -10.18
N HIS A 179 0.77 16.23 -9.48
CA HIS A 179 1.77 17.18 -9.95
C HIS A 179 3.12 16.52 -10.18
N GLY A 180 3.35 15.30 -9.68
CA GLY A 180 4.57 14.55 -9.94
C GLY A 180 4.40 13.05 -9.76
N VAL A 181 5.29 12.28 -10.39
CA VAL A 181 5.35 10.82 -10.32
C VAL A 181 6.81 10.39 -10.23
N ILE A 182 7.12 9.56 -9.23
CA ILE A 182 8.34 8.77 -9.18
C ILE A 182 7.93 7.32 -9.35
N SER A 183 8.63 6.56 -10.18
CA SER A 183 8.36 5.13 -10.31
C SER A 183 9.61 4.29 -10.19
N ILE A 184 9.49 3.18 -9.45
CA ILE A 184 10.58 2.29 -9.09
C ILE A 184 10.15 0.87 -9.44
N ALA A 185 10.83 0.25 -10.40
CA ALA A 185 10.60 -1.13 -10.77
C ALA A 185 11.50 -2.05 -9.96
N MET A 186 10.91 -3.14 -9.46
CA MET A 186 11.66 -4.23 -8.86
C MET A 186 12.28 -5.09 -9.98
N PRO A 187 13.45 -5.70 -9.74
CA PRO A 187 14.06 -6.55 -10.74
C PRO A 187 13.21 -7.80 -10.97
N LEU A 188 13.11 -8.23 -12.22
CA LEU A 188 12.33 -9.41 -12.62
C LEU A 188 12.99 -10.72 -12.18
N LEU A 189 14.30 -10.69 -11.90
CA LEU A 189 15.08 -11.84 -11.50
C LEU A 189 15.35 -11.79 -9.99
N PHE A 190 14.96 -12.85 -9.28
CA PHE A 190 15.11 -12.97 -7.81
C PHE A 190 16.55 -12.89 -7.28
N VAL A 191 17.56 -12.88 -8.16
CA VAL A 191 18.98 -12.77 -7.80
C VAL A 191 19.50 -11.34 -7.77
N GLU A 192 18.71 -10.38 -8.26
CA GLU A 192 19.06 -8.97 -8.25
C GLU A 192 18.44 -8.29 -7.02
N THR A 193 19.26 -7.58 -6.25
CA THR A 193 18.82 -6.79 -5.08
C THR A 193 18.67 -5.30 -5.40
N SER A 194 18.84 -4.92 -6.68
CA SER A 194 18.79 -3.54 -7.14
C SER A 194 17.40 -3.17 -7.65
N ALA A 195 16.82 -2.09 -7.14
CA ALA A 195 15.65 -1.47 -7.73
C ALA A 195 16.04 -0.52 -8.87
N ILE A 196 15.20 -0.42 -9.90
CA ILE A 196 15.45 0.46 -11.05
C ILE A 196 14.47 1.64 -10.96
N ILE A 197 15.01 2.85 -10.80
CA ILE A 197 14.22 4.06 -10.99
C ILE A 197 13.87 4.16 -12.47
N LYS A 198 12.58 4.19 -12.75
CA LYS A 198 12.00 4.23 -14.09
C LYS A 198 11.59 5.64 -14.51
N ASN A 199 10.92 6.37 -13.62
CA ASN A 199 10.58 7.78 -13.82
C ASN A 199 10.90 8.60 -12.59
N ILE A 200 11.36 9.83 -12.79
CA ILE A 200 11.27 10.94 -11.83
C ILE A 200 10.70 12.11 -12.61
N ILE A 201 9.49 12.49 -12.29
CA ILE A 201 8.80 13.65 -12.89
C ILE A 201 8.27 14.46 -11.72
N CYS A 202 8.95 15.54 -11.38
CA CYS A 202 8.57 16.38 -10.24
C CYS A 202 8.71 17.86 -10.61
N PRO A 203 7.82 18.74 -10.14
CA PRO A 203 7.90 20.16 -10.44
C PRO A 203 9.11 20.78 -9.72
N VAL A 204 9.84 21.69 -10.37
CA VAL A 204 11.06 22.31 -9.81
C VAL A 204 10.75 23.11 -8.54
N GLU A 205 9.58 23.77 -8.50
CA GLU A 205 9.05 24.49 -7.32
C GLU A 205 8.92 23.63 -6.05
N PHE A 206 8.89 22.30 -6.18
CA PHE A 206 8.91 21.40 -5.01
C PHE A 206 10.29 21.40 -4.33
N PHE A 207 11.37 21.59 -5.09
CA PHE A 207 12.75 21.57 -4.61
C PHE A 207 13.25 22.94 -4.18
N GLU A 208 12.69 24.02 -4.74
CA GLU A 208 12.99 25.39 -4.34
C GLU A 208 12.60 25.60 -2.87
N GLU A 209 13.57 26.03 -2.06
CA GLU A 209 13.29 26.47 -0.69
C GLU A 209 12.35 27.67 -0.75
N SER A 210 11.32 27.68 0.11
CA SER A 210 10.60 28.94 0.35
C SER A 210 11.61 29.95 0.87
N PRO A 211 11.76 31.13 0.25
CA PRO A 211 12.55 32.20 0.85
C PRO A 211 11.80 32.67 2.11
N GLY A 212 12.21 32.14 3.27
CA GLY A 212 11.83 32.64 4.59
C GLY A 212 10.58 32.02 5.22
N GLY A 213 10.77 31.46 6.42
CA GLY A 213 9.77 31.06 7.39
C GLY A 213 10.44 30.69 8.69
#